data_AF-A0AAV8UMW9-F1
#
_entry.id   AF-A0AAV8UMW9-F1
#
_cell.length_a   1.000
_cell.length_b   1.000
_cell.length_c   1.000
_cell.angle_alpha   90.00
_cell.angle_beta   90.00
_cell.angle_gamma   90.00
#
_symmetry.space_group_name_H-M   'P 1'
#
loop_
_entity.id
_entity.type
_entity.pdbx_description
1 polymer ?
#
loop_
_entity_poly.entity_id
_entity_poly.type
_entity_poly.pdbx_seq_one_letter_code
_entity_poly.pdbx_strand_id
1 'polypeptide(L)'
;MSLLAKGSGVLTRVVRRCGVRSMGAATNDPSQTITPTKPPVSVAVESDYVREISKWPLGYDSECFHTVEHSQASSAKWLKISLWGSGITGSFMAYQFLFKNHHGDAHPPVEYEYHTYRHRVPRFPWGDRNLIGTPYQREEWAKEDAEA
;
A
#
# COMPACT_ATOMS: atom_id res chain seq x y z
N MET A 1 -28.77 36.02 12.12
CA MET A 1 -28.51 35.64 13.52
C MET A 1 -28.42 34.13 13.60
N SER A 2 -27.33 33.64 14.19
CA SER A 2 -27.02 32.24 14.47
C SER A 2 -28.10 31.58 15.34
N LEU A 3 -28.26 30.25 15.25
CA LEU A 3 -28.14 29.31 16.39
C LEU A 3 -28.47 27.85 15.99
N LEU A 4 -27.41 27.04 15.97
CA LEU A 4 -27.24 25.80 16.73
C LEU A 4 -28.16 24.57 16.51
N ALA A 5 -27.50 23.58 15.89
CA ALA A 5 -27.53 22.13 16.08
C ALA A 5 -28.18 21.53 17.35
N LYS A 6 -28.92 20.43 17.13
CA LYS A 6 -29.10 19.21 17.96
C LYS A 6 -29.39 18.08 16.96
N GLY A 7 -28.81 16.88 16.94
CA GLY A 7 -28.22 16.04 17.97
C GLY A 7 -29.00 14.71 17.99
N SER A 8 -28.44 13.64 17.41
CA SER A 8 -28.82 12.22 17.62
C SER A 8 -27.84 11.36 16.80
N GLY A 9 -27.16 10.31 17.25
CA GLY A 9 -27.40 9.46 18.40
C GLY A 9 -27.29 7.98 17.97
N VAL A 10 -26.05 7.45 18.00
CA VAL A 10 -25.69 6.05 18.29
C VAL A 10 -26.16 4.93 17.35
N LEU A 11 -25.20 4.24 16.70
CA LEU A 11 -25.22 2.78 16.56
C LEU A 11 -23.80 2.19 16.40
N THR A 12 -23.43 1.46 17.44
CA THR A 12 -22.22 0.66 17.68
C THR A 12 -22.18 -0.65 16.89
N ARG A 13 -20.99 -1.02 16.37
CA ARG A 13 -20.34 -2.37 16.38
C ARG A 13 -19.23 -2.41 15.31
N VAL A 14 -18.11 -3.14 15.36
CA VAL A 14 -17.24 -3.80 16.36
C VAL A 14 -16.20 -4.56 15.50
N VAL A 15 -14.96 -4.73 16.00
CA VAL A 15 -13.78 -5.49 15.47
C VAL A 15 -13.08 -4.90 14.21
N ARG A 16 -11.75 -4.79 14.06
CA ARG A 16 -10.59 -5.53 14.61
C ARG A 16 -9.37 -4.66 14.89
N ARG A 17 -8.69 -5.00 15.98
CA ARG A 17 -7.35 -4.57 16.39
C ARG A 17 -6.32 -4.83 15.28
N CYS A 18 -5.57 -3.80 14.90
CA CYS A 18 -4.18 -3.93 14.49
C CYS A 18 -3.34 -3.10 15.46
N GLY A 19 -2.36 -3.75 16.11
CA GLY A 19 -1.62 -3.20 17.24
C GLY A 19 -0.70 -2.04 16.82
N VAL A 20 -1.02 -0.84 17.29
CA VAL A 20 -0.05 0.25 17.40
C VAL A 20 0.63 0.12 18.76
N ARG A 21 1.92 -0.20 18.77
CA ARG A 21 2.73 -0.08 20.00
C ARG A 21 2.86 1.40 20.33
N SER A 22 2.11 1.82 21.34
CA SER A 22 2.28 3.07 22.06
C SER A 22 3.66 3.08 22.72
N MET A 23 4.56 3.97 22.28
CA MET A 23 5.68 4.39 23.12
C MET A 23 5.18 5.51 24.03
N GLY A 24 5.42 5.32 25.33
CA GLY A 24 4.76 6.05 26.41
C GLY A 24 4.92 7.57 26.36
N ALA A 25 3.84 8.25 26.77
CA ALA A 25 3.88 9.64 27.15
C ALA A 25 4.68 9.78 28.45
N ALA A 26 5.82 10.48 28.39
CA ALA A 26 6.52 10.94 29.57
C ALA A 26 5.81 12.20 30.10
N THR A 27 5.30 12.11 31.32
CA THR A 27 4.77 13.23 32.09
C THR A 27 5.94 14.12 32.54
N ASN A 28 5.98 15.37 32.09
CA ASN A 28 6.94 16.35 32.60
C ASN A 28 6.34 17.06 33.83
N ASP A 29 6.94 16.79 34.99
CA ASP A 29 6.75 17.52 36.25
C ASP A 29 7.64 18.80 36.24
N PRO A 30 7.10 20.01 36.42
CA PRO A 30 7.88 21.25 36.26
C PRO A 30 8.51 21.67 37.60
N SER A 31 9.54 20.97 38.06
CA SER A 31 10.34 21.47 39.20
C SER A 31 11.75 20.89 39.31
N GLN A 32 12.59 21.06 38.28
CA GLN A 32 14.03 20.90 38.47
C GLN A 32 14.81 22.05 37.84
N THR A 33 15.08 23.06 38.66
CA THR A 33 16.13 24.06 38.47
C THR A 33 17.48 23.37 38.63
N ILE A 34 18.20 23.17 37.54
CA ILE A 34 19.60 22.74 37.56
C ILE A 34 20.45 23.83 36.93
N THR A 35 21.26 24.48 37.76
CA THR A 35 22.22 25.52 37.38
C THR A 35 23.29 24.94 36.44
N PRO A 36 23.53 25.52 35.24
CA PRO A 36 24.57 25.04 34.36
C PRO A 36 25.94 25.58 34.81
N THR A 37 26.87 24.69 35.15
CA THR A 37 28.29 25.03 35.33
C THR A 37 29.14 24.10 34.48
N LYS A 38 29.13 24.31 33.15
CA LYS A 38 30.20 23.87 32.25
C LYS A 38 30.10 24.63 30.92
N PRO A 39 31.21 25.10 30.32
CA PRO A 39 31.18 25.78 29.01
C PRO A 39 30.70 24.85 27.89
N PRO A 40 30.17 25.40 26.78
CA PRO A 40 29.60 24.61 25.70
C PRO A 40 30.70 23.76 25.06
N VAL A 41 30.59 22.45 25.21
CA VAL A 41 31.26 21.52 24.31
C VAL A 41 30.56 21.68 22.98
N SER A 42 31.21 22.37 22.04
CA SER A 42 30.90 22.29 20.62
C SER A 42 31.09 20.83 20.21
N VAL A 43 30.02 20.04 20.30
CA VAL A 43 30.02 18.66 19.81
C VAL A 43 30.02 18.76 18.30
N ALA A 44 31.22 18.58 17.75
CA ALA A 44 31.46 18.23 16.37
C ALA A 44 30.56 17.04 15.99
N VAL A 45 29.51 17.29 15.21
CA VAL A 45 28.77 16.22 14.50
C VAL A 45 29.50 15.85 13.19
N GLU A 46 30.61 16.52 12.89
CA GLU A 46 31.36 16.36 11.64
C GLU A 46 32.45 15.26 11.70
N SER A 47 32.78 14.70 12.87
CA SER A 47 33.97 13.82 12.99
C SER A 47 33.74 12.32 12.83
N ASP A 48 32.51 11.83 12.93
CA ASP A 48 32.25 10.38 12.87
C ASP A 48 32.03 9.87 11.45
N TYR A 49 31.55 10.72 10.52
CA TYR A 49 31.53 10.39 9.09
C TYR A 49 32.93 10.36 8.47
N VAL A 50 33.86 11.19 8.95
CA VAL A 50 35.23 11.25 8.41
C VAL A 50 36.05 10.00 8.77
N ARG A 51 35.71 9.29 9.85
CA ARG A 51 36.45 8.10 10.30
C ARG A 51 36.11 6.80 9.57
N GLU A 52 34.99 6.71 8.86
CA GLU A 52 34.66 5.53 8.04
C GLU A 52 35.08 5.64 6.57
N ILE A 53 35.47 6.84 6.11
CA ILE A 53 35.89 7.06 4.72
C ILE A 53 37.26 6.41 4.43
N SER A 54 38.03 6.02 5.46
CA SER A 54 39.38 5.44 5.28
C SER A 54 39.40 3.98 4.77
N LYS A 55 38.25 3.36 4.51
CA LYS A 55 38.16 1.95 4.07
C LYS A 55 37.69 1.75 2.62
N TRP A 56 37.43 2.82 1.88
CA TRP A 56 36.95 2.66 0.50
C TRP A 56 38.10 2.29 -0.45
N PRO A 57 37.86 1.41 -1.43
CA PRO A 57 38.88 0.99 -2.39
C PRO A 57 39.38 2.18 -3.22
N LEU A 58 40.65 2.14 -3.64
CA LEU A 58 41.21 3.11 -4.58
C LEU A 58 40.34 3.16 -5.84
N GLY A 59 39.78 4.34 -6.14
CA GLY A 59 38.76 4.53 -7.20
C GLY A 59 37.38 4.95 -6.68
N TYR A 60 37.23 5.13 -5.37
CA TYR A 60 36.03 5.70 -4.77
C TYR A 60 35.92 7.20 -5.08
N ASP A 61 34.89 7.58 -5.84
CA ASP A 61 34.54 8.97 -6.10
C ASP A 61 33.65 9.49 -4.96
N SER A 62 34.19 10.42 -4.16
CA SER A 62 33.45 11.07 -3.08
C SER A 62 32.28 11.91 -3.57
N GLU A 63 32.29 12.34 -4.84
CA GLU A 63 31.18 13.11 -5.43
C GLU A 63 29.94 12.24 -5.68
N CYS A 64 30.09 10.91 -5.65
CA CYS A 64 28.99 9.96 -5.77
C CYS A 64 28.10 9.92 -4.50
N PHE A 65 28.58 10.47 -3.38
CA PHE A 65 27.86 10.48 -2.11
C PHE A 65 27.23 11.83 -1.87
N HIS A 66 25.90 11.84 -1.89
CA HIS A 66 25.16 13.03 -1.53
C HIS A 66 25.04 13.16 -0.01
N THR A 67 24.98 14.39 0.48
CA THR A 67 24.77 14.64 1.91
C THR A 67 23.40 14.10 2.36
N VAL A 68 23.26 13.86 3.66
CA VAL A 68 21.99 13.37 4.24
C VAL A 68 20.84 14.34 3.91
N GLU A 69 21.10 15.64 3.91
CA GLU A 69 20.13 16.69 3.55
C GLU A 69 19.68 16.57 2.10
N HIS A 70 20.60 16.28 1.18
CA HIS A 70 20.27 16.07 -0.23
C HIS A 70 19.39 14.82 -0.41
N SER A 71 19.71 13.72 0.28
CA SER A 71 18.90 12.50 0.24
C SER A 71 17.48 12.75 0.73
N GLN A 72 17.32 13.44 1.87
CA GLN A 72 16.01 13.80 2.41
C GLN A 72 15.21 14.71 1.46
N ALA A 73 15.86 15.72 0.87
CA ALA A 73 15.23 16.61 -0.11
C ALA A 73 14.78 15.84 -1.37
N SER A 74 15.60 14.92 -1.86
CA SER A 74 15.30 14.06 -3.01
C SER A 74 14.14 13.11 -2.70
N SER A 75 14.13 12.45 -1.55
CA SER A 75 13.01 11.60 -1.11
C SER A 75 11.72 12.39 -0.98
N ALA A 76 11.75 13.59 -0.40
CA ALA A 76 10.57 14.45 -0.29
C ALA A 76 10.03 14.88 -1.66
N LYS A 77 10.92 15.17 -2.62
CA LYS A 77 10.54 15.49 -4.01
C LYS A 77 9.87 14.29 -4.68
N TRP A 78 10.47 13.10 -4.59
CA TRP A 78 9.91 11.89 -5.20
C TRP A 78 8.59 11.47 -4.55
N LEU A 79 8.45 11.60 -3.24
CA LEU A 79 7.19 11.35 -2.54
C LEU A 79 6.07 12.23 -3.12
N LYS A 80 6.32 13.52 -3.33
CA LYS A 80 5.34 14.43 -3.94
C LYS A 80 4.97 13.98 -5.36
N ILE A 81 5.97 13.65 -6.19
CA ILE A 81 5.73 13.20 -7.57
C ILE A 81 4.90 11.90 -7.58
N SER A 82 5.25 10.94 -6.73
CA SER A 82 4.51 9.67 -6.60
C SER A 82 3.08 9.88 -6.11
N LEU A 83 2.84 10.76 -5.14
CA LEU A 83 1.50 11.10 -4.68
C LEU A 83 0.65 11.71 -5.79
N TRP A 84 1.20 12.62 -6.57
CA TRP A 84 0.51 13.21 -7.72
C TRP A 84 0.23 12.17 -8.82
N GLY A 85 1.24 11.40 -9.21
CA GLY A 85 1.09 10.36 -10.23
C GLY A 85 0.08 9.29 -9.83
N SER A 86 0.19 8.76 -8.61
CA SER A 86 -0.74 7.76 -8.07
C SER A 86 -2.16 8.29 -7.93
N GLY A 87 -2.33 9.57 -7.58
CA GLY A 87 -3.65 10.21 -7.55
C GLY A 87 -4.33 10.22 -8.92
N ILE A 88 -3.59 10.56 -9.99
CA ILE A 88 -4.11 10.57 -11.36
C ILE A 88 -4.44 9.14 -11.82
N THR A 89 -3.49 8.20 -11.71
CA THR A 89 -3.70 6.81 -12.13
C THR A 89 -4.80 6.13 -11.31
N GLY A 90 -4.83 6.37 -10.00
CA GLY A 90 -5.86 5.85 -9.11
C GLY A 90 -7.25 6.40 -9.45
N SER A 91 -7.36 7.69 -9.76
CA SER A 91 -8.63 8.30 -10.19
C SER A 91 -9.11 7.72 -11.52
N PHE A 92 -8.20 7.50 -12.48
CA PHE A 92 -8.54 6.84 -13.74
C PHE A 92 -9.01 5.40 -13.53
N MET A 93 -8.33 4.61 -12.69
CA MET A 93 -8.76 3.26 -12.36
C MET A 93 -10.12 3.24 -11.65
N ALA A 94 -10.34 4.14 -10.69
CA ALA A 94 -11.63 4.28 -10.02
C ALA A 94 -12.74 4.63 -11.02
N TYR A 95 -12.47 5.52 -11.97
CA TYR A 95 -13.42 5.86 -13.04
C TYR A 95 -13.75 4.65 -13.91
N GLN A 96 -12.74 3.89 -14.36
CA GLN A 96 -12.95 2.67 -15.12
C GLN A 96 -13.78 1.66 -14.33
N PHE A 97 -13.47 1.48 -13.05
CA PHE A 97 -14.16 0.52 -12.20
C PHE A 97 -15.61 0.90 -11.89
N LEU A 98 -15.88 2.16 -11.56
CA LEU A 98 -17.21 2.60 -11.12
C LEU A 98 -18.16 2.85 -12.29
N PHE A 99 -17.64 3.33 -13.42
CA PHE A 99 -18.50 3.80 -14.52
C PHE A 99 -18.38 2.98 -15.80
N LYS A 100 -17.30 2.19 -15.98
CA LYS A 100 -17.08 1.42 -17.21
C LYS A 100 -16.99 -0.10 -17.02
N ASN A 101 -17.02 -0.62 -15.78
CA ASN A 101 -17.08 -2.06 -15.54
C ASN A 101 -18.46 -2.68 -15.82
N HIS A 102 -19.31 -2.02 -16.59
CA HIS A 102 -20.38 -2.71 -17.28
C HIS A 102 -19.71 -3.47 -18.42
N HIS A 103 -19.08 -4.60 -18.11
CA HIS A 103 -18.88 -5.66 -19.07
C HIS A 103 -20.30 -6.03 -19.50
N GLY A 104 -20.76 -5.40 -20.59
CA GLY A 104 -22.15 -5.45 -21.02
C GLY A 104 -22.63 -6.88 -21.16
N ASP A 105 -23.95 -7.06 -21.13
CA ASP A 105 -24.63 -8.35 -21.18
C ASP A 105 -24.00 -9.25 -22.27
N ALA A 106 -23.09 -10.12 -21.83
CA ALA A 106 -22.37 -10.99 -22.72
C ALA A 106 -23.27 -12.20 -22.93
N HIS A 107 -24.05 -12.24 -24.00
CA HIS A 107 -24.79 -13.45 -24.32
C HIS A 107 -23.86 -14.67 -24.28
N PRO A 108 -24.34 -15.84 -23.79
CA PRO A 108 -23.52 -17.04 -23.76
C PRO A 108 -22.91 -17.24 -25.15
N PRO A 109 -21.59 -17.44 -25.24
CA PRO A 109 -20.93 -17.54 -26.53
C PRO A 109 -21.51 -18.72 -27.30
N VAL A 110 -21.62 -18.59 -28.62
CA VAL A 110 -21.97 -19.72 -29.48
C VAL A 110 -20.92 -20.81 -29.29
N GLU A 111 -21.34 -22.01 -28.92
CA GLU A 111 -20.43 -23.12 -28.73
C GLU A 111 -19.99 -23.66 -30.09
N TYR A 112 -18.74 -23.36 -30.46
CA TYR A 112 -18.08 -23.99 -31.58
C TYR A 112 -17.30 -25.23 -31.11
N GLU A 113 -17.23 -26.25 -31.96
CA GLU A 113 -16.57 -27.53 -31.67
C GLU A 113 -15.12 -27.38 -31.19
N TYR A 114 -14.40 -26.37 -31.67
CA TYR A 114 -13.02 -26.11 -31.28
C TYR A 114 -12.86 -25.41 -29.91
N HIS A 115 -13.91 -24.82 -29.34
CA HIS A 115 -13.83 -24.17 -28.03
C HIS A 115 -13.84 -25.16 -26.86
N THR A 116 -14.51 -26.28 -27.03
CA THR A 116 -14.66 -27.32 -26.01
C THR A 116 -13.74 -28.52 -26.26
N TYR A 117 -12.85 -28.43 -27.24
CA TYR A 117 -11.96 -29.52 -27.61
C TYR A 117 -11.12 -30.03 -26.43
N ARG A 118 -11.17 -31.36 -26.20
CA ARG A 118 -10.48 -32.06 -25.12
C ARG A 118 -9.54 -33.12 -25.70
N HIS A 119 -8.25 -33.01 -25.38
CA HIS A 119 -7.26 -34.03 -25.77
C HIS A 119 -7.21 -35.23 -24.80
N ARG A 120 -7.62 -35.04 -23.54
CA ARG A 120 -7.55 -36.06 -22.49
C ARG A 120 -8.76 -35.98 -21.56
N VAL A 121 -9.08 -37.10 -20.92
CA VAL A 121 -10.11 -37.22 -19.87
C VAL A 121 -9.45 -37.79 -18.61
N PRO A 122 -9.45 -37.06 -17.47
CA PRO A 122 -9.97 -35.71 -17.29
C PRO A 122 -9.14 -34.64 -18.03
N ARG A 123 -9.77 -33.52 -18.38
CA ARG A 123 -9.15 -32.42 -19.15
C ARG A 123 -7.95 -31.80 -18.41
N PHE A 124 -8.10 -31.59 -17.11
CA PHE A 124 -7.08 -31.02 -16.23
C PHE A 124 -6.77 -31.97 -15.05
N PRO A 125 -5.63 -31.77 -14.35
CA PRO A 125 -5.30 -32.60 -13.18
C PRO A 125 -6.32 -32.47 -12.02
N TRP A 126 -7.07 -31.36 -11.98
CA TRP A 126 -8.12 -31.10 -10.99
C TRP A 126 -9.54 -31.45 -11.49
N GLY A 127 -9.66 -32.07 -12.67
CA GLY A 127 -10.95 -32.48 -13.24
C GLY A 127 -11.24 -31.87 -14.62
N ASP A 128 -12.50 -31.88 -15.02
CA ASP A 128 -12.94 -31.46 -16.36
C ASP A 128 -13.26 -29.96 -16.49
N ARG A 129 -13.40 -29.25 -15.37
CA ARG A 129 -13.73 -27.81 -15.32
C ARG A 129 -12.50 -26.91 -15.44
N ASN A 130 -12.67 -25.74 -16.05
CA ASN A 130 -11.60 -24.73 -16.15
C ASN A 130 -11.26 -24.18 -14.76
N LEU A 131 -9.99 -23.81 -14.53
CA LEU A 131 -9.56 -23.22 -13.24
C LEU A 131 -10.21 -21.85 -13.00
N ILE A 132 -10.27 -21.03 -14.05
CA ILE A 132 -10.91 -19.72 -14.03
C ILE A 132 -12.07 -19.80 -15.03
N GLY A 133 -13.26 -20.05 -14.51
CA GLY A 133 -14.48 -20.04 -15.32
C GLY A 133 -14.91 -18.64 -15.69
N THR A 134 -15.57 -18.50 -16.85
CA THR A 134 -16.37 -17.31 -17.15
C THR A 134 -17.51 -17.18 -16.12
N PRO A 135 -18.13 -16.00 -15.94
CA PRO A 135 -19.31 -15.86 -15.10
C PRO A 135 -20.40 -16.90 -15.40
N TYR A 136 -20.71 -17.14 -16.68
CA TYR A 136 -21.67 -18.16 -17.13
C TYR A 136 -21.29 -19.58 -16.70
N GLN A 137 -20.03 -19.97 -16.94
CA GLN A 137 -19.55 -21.29 -16.54
C GLN A 137 -19.66 -21.50 -15.03
N ARG A 138 -19.42 -20.46 -14.22
CA ARG A 138 -19.56 -20.57 -12.76
C ARG A 138 -21.00 -20.74 -12.32
N GLU A 139 -21.96 -20.09 -12.99
CA GLU A 139 -23.39 -20.30 -12.73
C GLU A 139 -23.86 -21.70 -13.14
N GLU A 140 -23.37 -22.21 -14.28
CA GLU A 140 -23.64 -23.57 -14.74
C GLU A 140 -23.07 -24.61 -13.78
N TRP A 141 -21.80 -24.48 -13.39
CA TRP A 141 -21.17 -25.38 -12.42
C TRP A 141 -21.87 -25.36 -11.07
N ALA A 142 -22.34 -24.19 -10.61
CA ALA A 142 -23.10 -24.09 -9.38
C ALA A 142 -24.46 -24.82 -9.45
N LYS A 143 -25.10 -24.86 -10.62
CA LYS A 143 -26.33 -25.65 -10.84
C LYS A 143 -26.02 -27.14 -10.87
N GLU A 144 -25.01 -27.56 -11.62
CA GLU A 144 -24.56 -28.97 -11.66
C GLU A 144 -24.19 -29.49 -10.27
N ASP A 145 -23.48 -28.69 -9.46
CA ASP A 145 -23.09 -29.06 -8.09
C ASP A 145 -24.28 -29.11 -7.13
N ALA A 146 -25.37 -28.41 -7.42
CA ALA A 146 -26.60 -28.48 -6.63
C ALA A 146 -27.47 -29.69 -6.98
N GLU A 147 -27.29 -30.27 -8.18
CA GLU A 147 -28.01 -31.44 -8.67
C GLU A 147 -27.29 -32.77 -8.38
N ALA A 148 -25.99 -32.73 -8.11
CA ALA A 148 -25.13 -33.89 -7.80
C ALA A 148 -25.26 -34.36 -6.34
#